data_AF-A0A497XPD0-F1
#
_entry.id   AF-A0A497XPD0-F1
#
_cell.length_a   1.000
_cell.length_b   1.000
_cell.length_c   1.000
_cell.angle_alpha   90.00
_cell.angle_beta   90.00
_cell.angle_gamma   90.00
#
_symmetry.space_group_name_H-M   'P 1'
#
loop_
_entity.id
_entity.type
_entity.pdbx_description
1 polymer ?
#
loop_
_entity_poly.entity_id
_entity_poly.type
_entity_poly.pdbx_seq_one_letter_code
_entity_poly.pdbx_strand_id
1 'polypeptide(L)'
;MRREEEPQKSNIDKPIPDKKLLIEAFNQNWLHIRHLENERLHFTHIYAVLVGGILVFGGRYGFDNYIFLVIFMLAYTFLGLIVSIKILIEFYLHMKKIAKVIEVLNLEDYMHLSISYKGILTKIPMVGNAFILFYVTMFLLWLYLLVAPLMDKR
;
A
#
# COMPACT_ATOMS: atom_id res chain seq x y z
N MET A 1 -34.02 -42.84 13.21
CA MET A 1 -33.39 -41.58 13.66
C MET A 1 -33.13 -40.71 12.44
N ARG A 2 -34.08 -39.83 12.08
CA ARG A 2 -33.95 -38.88 10.98
C ARG A 2 -33.39 -37.61 11.60
N ARG A 3 -32.16 -37.21 11.26
CA ARG A 3 -31.63 -35.89 11.66
C ARG A 3 -32.50 -34.84 11.00
N GLU A 4 -33.18 -34.06 11.81
CA GLU A 4 -33.79 -32.82 11.37
C GLU A 4 -32.63 -31.89 10.98
N GLU A 5 -32.51 -31.60 9.69
CA GLU A 5 -31.62 -30.57 9.20
C GLU A 5 -32.19 -29.23 9.66
N GLU A 6 -31.49 -28.58 10.60
CA GLU A 6 -31.84 -27.23 11.01
C GLU A 6 -31.86 -26.32 9.78
N PRO A 7 -32.95 -25.58 9.52
CA PRO A 7 -32.98 -24.65 8.41
C PRO A 7 -31.94 -23.58 8.67
N GLN A 8 -30.95 -23.48 7.76
CA GLN A 8 -30.04 -22.35 7.69
C GLN A 8 -30.85 -21.06 7.74
N LYS A 9 -30.79 -20.34 8.87
CA LYS A 9 -31.39 -19.02 9.02
C LYS A 9 -30.87 -18.14 7.89
N SER A 10 -31.74 -17.93 6.90
CA SER A 10 -31.48 -17.07 5.77
C SER A 10 -31.13 -15.67 6.30
N ASN A 11 -29.99 -15.13 5.90
CA ASN A 11 -29.45 -13.82 6.29
C ASN A 11 -30.29 -12.62 5.76
N ILE A 12 -31.60 -12.81 5.55
CA ILE A 12 -32.44 -11.97 4.68
C ILE A 12 -33.01 -10.74 5.39
N ASP A 13 -33.03 -10.66 6.71
CA ASP A 13 -33.62 -9.51 7.44
C ASP A 13 -32.59 -8.63 8.17
N LYS A 14 -31.47 -8.28 7.51
CA LYS A 14 -30.69 -7.14 8.02
C LYS A 14 -31.34 -5.86 7.52
N PRO A 15 -31.86 -4.99 8.39
CA PRO A 15 -32.41 -3.71 7.97
C PRO A 15 -31.34 -2.97 7.17
N ILE A 16 -31.71 -2.46 5.99
CA ILE A 16 -30.83 -1.61 5.20
C ILE A 16 -30.40 -0.46 6.12
N PRO A 17 -29.09 -0.29 6.38
CA PRO A 17 -28.62 0.76 7.27
C PRO A 17 -29.11 2.11 6.78
N ASP A 18 -29.43 3.03 7.71
CA ASP A 18 -29.86 4.39 7.37
C ASP A 18 -28.93 4.99 6.29
N LYS A 19 -29.52 5.53 5.23
CA LYS A 19 -28.80 6.16 4.11
C LYS A 19 -27.79 7.18 4.61
N LYS A 20 -28.10 7.94 5.67
CA LYS A 20 -27.15 8.89 6.27
C LYS A 20 -25.91 8.20 6.83
N LEU A 21 -26.11 7.06 7.50
CA LEU A 21 -25.02 6.27 8.07
C LEU A 21 -24.16 5.61 6.98
N LEU A 22 -24.75 5.18 5.87
CA LEU A 22 -24.00 4.67 4.71
C LEU A 22 -23.15 5.76 4.05
N ILE A 23 -23.70 6.96 3.87
CA ILE A 23 -22.96 8.10 3.30
C ILE A 23 -21.80 8.49 4.22
N GLU A 24 -22.03 8.53 5.54
CA GLU A 24 -20.97 8.85 6.50
C GLU A 24 -19.87 7.78 6.49
N ALA A 25 -20.24 6.50 6.50
CA ALA A 25 -19.29 5.41 6.38
C ALA A 25 -18.48 5.51 5.07
N PHE A 26 -19.13 5.87 3.95
CA PHE A 26 -18.44 6.11 2.68
C PHE A 26 -17.41 7.25 2.81
N ASN A 27 -17.80 8.40 3.36
CA ASN A 27 -16.92 9.55 3.55
C ASN A 27 -15.70 9.20 4.41
N GLN A 28 -15.90 8.47 5.51
CA GLN A 28 -14.81 8.06 6.39
C GLN A 28 -13.85 7.07 5.70
N ASN A 29 -14.37 6.10 4.94
CA ASN A 29 -13.51 5.20 4.16
C ASN A 29 -12.72 5.96 3.09
N TRP A 30 -13.33 6.94 2.43
CA TRP A 30 -12.67 7.77 1.41
C TRP A 30 -11.58 8.65 2.00
N LEU A 31 -11.85 9.29 3.15
CA LEU A 31 -10.87 10.05 3.91
C LEU A 31 -9.67 9.18 4.30
N HIS A 32 -9.93 7.98 4.79
CA HIS A 32 -8.88 7.05 5.19
C HIS A 32 -8.00 6.63 4.01
N ILE A 33 -8.59 6.34 2.84
CA ILE A 33 -7.83 6.03 1.63
C ILE A 33 -6.89 7.17 1.22
N ARG A 34 -7.38 8.41 1.23
CA ARG A 34 -6.55 9.58 0.91
C ARG A 34 -5.42 9.76 1.90
N HIS A 35 -5.69 9.50 3.19
CA HIS A 35 -4.67 9.55 4.22
C HIS A 35 -3.56 8.51 3.98
N LEU A 36 -3.93 7.26 3.70
CA LEU A 36 -2.99 6.17 3.37
C LEU A 36 -2.12 6.49 2.14
N GLU A 37 -2.70 7.12 1.12
CA GLU A 37 -1.95 7.57 -0.06
C GLU A 37 -0.95 8.69 0.27
N ASN A 38 -1.35 9.63 1.13
CA ASN A 38 -0.47 10.69 1.60
C ASN A 38 0.68 10.16 2.48
N GLU A 39 0.40 9.20 3.38
CA GLU A 39 1.42 8.52 4.18
C GLU A 39 2.47 7.84 3.31
N ARG A 40 2.03 7.13 2.27
CA ARG A 40 2.91 6.48 1.29
C ARG A 40 3.83 7.48 0.58
N LEU A 41 3.28 8.61 0.14
CA LEU A 41 4.06 9.69 -0.49
C LEU A 41 5.06 10.31 0.50
N HIS A 42 4.65 10.56 1.73
CA HIS A 42 5.54 11.08 2.77
C HIS A 42 6.71 10.15 3.05
N PHE A 43 6.46 8.84 3.15
CA PHE A 43 7.53 7.87 3.40
C PHE A 43 8.55 7.85 2.26
N THR A 44 8.08 7.87 1.00
CA THR A 44 8.97 7.96 -0.17
C THR A 44 9.71 9.30 -0.26
N HIS A 45 9.09 10.39 0.18
CA HIS A 45 9.75 11.70 0.22
C HIS A 45 10.90 11.70 1.24
N ILE A 46 10.67 11.17 2.45
CA ILE A 46 11.72 11.02 3.46
C ILE A 46 12.86 10.16 2.93
N TYR A 47 12.55 9.03 2.27
CA TYR A 47 13.55 8.20 1.60
C TYR A 47 14.40 9.01 0.61
N ALA A 48 13.78 9.79 -0.27
CA ALA A 48 14.49 10.60 -1.26
C ALA A 48 15.41 11.65 -0.61
N VAL A 49 14.96 12.28 0.47
CA VAL A 49 15.78 13.23 1.26
C VAL A 49 16.99 12.52 1.88
N LEU A 50 16.80 11.32 2.43
CA LEU A 50 17.90 10.52 2.98
C LEU A 50 18.94 10.15 1.92
N VAL A 51 18.50 9.68 0.75
CA VAL A 51 19.39 9.37 -0.38
C VAL A 51 20.15 10.61 -0.82
N GLY A 52 19.44 11.73 -1.02
CA GLY A 52 20.06 13.00 -1.40
C GLY A 52 21.10 13.47 -0.39
N GLY A 53 20.79 13.38 0.91
CA GLY A 53 21.70 13.71 2.00
C GLY A 53 22.96 12.84 2.00
N ILE A 54 22.81 11.52 1.81
CA ILE A 54 23.94 10.58 1.72
C ILE A 54 24.83 10.91 0.52
N LEU A 55 24.25 11.18 -0.65
CA LEU A 55 25.02 11.51 -1.86
C LEU A 55 25.80 12.82 -1.72
N VAL A 56 25.16 13.86 -1.18
CA VAL A 56 25.81 15.16 -0.93
C VAL A 56 26.91 15.03 0.10
N PHE A 57 26.65 14.33 1.22
CA PHE A 57 27.63 14.14 2.27
C PHE A 57 28.83 13.31 1.80
N GLY A 58 28.56 12.18 1.15
CA GLY A 58 29.61 11.30 0.62
C GLY A 58 30.42 11.94 -0.50
N GLY A 59 29.80 12.75 -1.36
CA GLY A 59 30.51 13.52 -2.38
C GLY A 59 31.45 14.59 -1.82
N ARG A 60 31.16 15.14 -0.63
CA ARG A 60 31.96 16.20 0.02
C ARG A 60 33.01 15.68 0.99
N TYR A 61 32.69 14.65 1.76
CA TYR A 61 33.51 14.16 2.88
C TYR A 61 34.11 12.77 2.64
N GLY A 62 33.81 12.15 1.49
CA GLY A 62 34.18 10.76 1.21
C GLY A 62 33.19 9.76 1.83
N PHE A 63 33.34 8.50 1.43
CA PHE A 63 32.47 7.38 1.84
C PHE A 63 33.13 6.51 2.92
N ASP A 64 33.95 7.12 3.78
CA ASP A 64 34.62 6.41 4.86
C ASP A 64 33.55 5.83 5.81
N ASN A 65 33.56 4.50 5.96
CA ASN A 65 32.54 3.73 6.68
C ASN A 65 31.13 3.72 6.04
N TYR A 66 31.02 3.76 4.70
CA TYR A 66 29.73 3.63 3.97
C TYR A 66 28.91 2.40 4.34
N ILE A 67 29.52 1.35 4.89
CA ILE A 67 28.85 0.12 5.32
C ILE A 67 27.72 0.44 6.32
N PHE A 68 27.93 1.33 7.29
CA PHE A 68 26.88 1.69 8.26
C PHE A 68 25.72 2.42 7.58
N LEU A 69 26.02 3.30 6.62
CA LEU A 69 25.00 4.00 5.83
C LEU A 69 24.19 3.01 4.97
N VAL A 70 24.86 2.06 4.32
CA VAL A 70 24.20 1.03 3.52
C VAL A 70 23.32 0.14 4.40
N ILE A 71 23.80 -0.30 5.57
CA ILE A 71 22.99 -1.11 6.52
C ILE A 71 21.76 -0.32 6.98
N PHE A 72 21.94 0.97 7.34
CA PHE A 72 20.84 1.84 7.72
C PHE A 72 19.81 1.97 6.58
N MET A 73 20.25 2.21 5.35
CA MET A 73 19.37 2.32 4.19
C MET A 73 18.68 1.00 3.85
N LEU A 74 19.34 -0.13 4.07
CA LEU A 74 18.77 -1.47 3.87
C LEU A 74 17.65 -1.73 4.90
N ALA A 75 17.86 -1.37 6.17
CA ALA A 75 16.83 -1.44 7.20
C ALA A 75 15.65 -0.48 6.89
N TYR A 76 15.95 0.75 6.46
CA TYR A 76 14.92 1.74 6.12
C TYR A 76 14.09 1.31 4.89
N THR A 77 14.72 0.80 3.83
CA THR A 77 14.01 0.29 2.65
C THR A 77 13.17 -0.95 2.96
N PHE A 78 13.66 -1.83 3.84
CA PHE A 78 12.87 -2.95 4.34
C PHE A 78 11.62 -2.49 5.10
N LEU A 79 11.75 -1.50 5.98
CA LEU A 79 10.62 -0.88 6.65
C LEU A 79 9.64 -0.26 5.65
N GLY A 80 10.15 0.45 4.64
CA GLY A 80 9.33 1.02 3.57
C GLY A 80 8.56 0.00 2.75
N LEU A 81 9.15 -1.17 2.52
CA LEU A 81 8.49 -2.29 1.87
C LEU A 81 7.33 -2.83 2.71
N ILE A 82 7.55 -3.07 4.01
CA ILE A 82 6.50 -3.52 4.94
C ILE A 82 5.36 -2.52 4.99
N VAL A 83 5.67 -1.23 5.14
CA VAL A 83 4.68 -0.16 5.19
C VAL A 83 3.89 -0.08 3.88
N SER A 84 4.56 -0.18 2.74
CA SER A 84 3.90 -0.17 1.42
C SER A 84 2.93 -1.34 1.24
N ILE A 85 3.31 -2.54 1.67
CA ILE A 85 2.43 -3.72 1.64
C ILE A 85 1.23 -3.53 2.57
N LYS A 86 1.46 -3.06 3.80
CA LYS A 86 0.39 -2.80 4.77
C LYS A 86 -0.63 -1.79 4.22
N ILE A 87 -0.15 -0.66 3.72
CA ILE A 87 -0.97 0.39 3.12
C ILE A 87 -1.77 -0.16 1.93
N LEU A 88 -1.16 -0.98 1.08
CA LEU A 88 -1.85 -1.58 -0.06
C LEU A 88 -3.03 -2.46 0.40
N ILE A 89 -2.81 -3.31 1.41
CA ILE A 89 -3.86 -4.18 1.96
C ILE A 89 -5.01 -3.34 2.54
N GLU A 90 -4.70 -2.35 3.37
CA GLU A 90 -5.72 -1.46 3.97
C GLU A 90 -6.50 -0.70 2.89
N PHE A 91 -5.79 -0.15 1.90
CA PHE A 91 -6.41 0.50 0.74
C PHE A 91 -7.43 -0.39 0.04
N TYR A 92 -7.08 -1.65 -0.24
CA TYR A 92 -8.01 -2.60 -0.87
C TYR A 92 -9.24 -2.90 0.01
N LEU A 93 -9.05 -3.04 1.32
CA LEU A 93 -10.16 -3.29 2.24
C LEU A 93 -11.14 -2.12 2.28
N HIS A 94 -10.64 -0.89 2.34
CA HIS A 94 -11.47 0.31 2.34
C HIS A 94 -12.14 0.54 0.98
N MET A 95 -11.45 0.29 -0.13
CA MET A 95 -12.03 0.38 -1.47
C MET A 95 -13.15 -0.63 -1.69
N LYS A 96 -13.01 -1.87 -1.18
CA LYS A 96 -14.07 -2.87 -1.24
C LYS A 96 -15.33 -2.43 -0.47
N LYS A 97 -15.15 -1.78 0.69
CA LYS A 97 -16.27 -1.22 1.47
C LYS A 97 -16.96 -0.09 0.71
N ILE A 98 -16.19 0.79 0.07
CA ILE A 98 -16.71 1.89 -0.75
C ILE A 98 -17.51 1.36 -1.94
N ALA A 99 -16.97 0.39 -2.69
CA ALA A 99 -17.65 -0.20 -3.83
C ALA A 99 -19.02 -0.76 -3.45
N LYS A 100 -19.11 -1.41 -2.28
CA LYS A 100 -20.39 -1.91 -1.74
C LYS A 100 -21.39 -0.79 -1.44
N VAL A 101 -20.94 0.34 -0.89
CA VAL A 101 -21.86 1.47 -0.62
C VAL A 101 -22.38 2.07 -1.92
N ILE A 102 -21.54 2.14 -2.95
CA ILE A 102 -21.89 2.69 -4.26
C ILE A 102 -22.92 1.82 -4.98
N GLU A 103 -22.73 0.51 -4.94
CA GLU A 103 -23.69 -0.48 -5.46
C GLU A 103 -25.05 -0.35 -4.74
N VAL A 104 -25.05 -0.28 -3.40
CA VAL A 104 -26.30 -0.15 -2.61
C VAL A 104 -27.02 1.17 -2.86
N LEU A 105 -26.30 2.26 -3.11
CA LEU A 105 -26.86 3.60 -3.29
C LEU A 105 -27.04 3.99 -4.78
N ASN A 106 -26.72 3.11 -5.73
CA ASN A 106 -26.71 3.39 -7.17
C ASN A 106 -25.94 4.68 -7.53
N LEU A 107 -24.73 4.85 -6.97
CA LEU A 107 -23.91 6.05 -7.16
C LEU A 107 -22.85 5.90 -8.27
N GLU A 108 -22.98 4.90 -9.13
CA GLU A 108 -21.98 4.55 -10.15
C GLU A 108 -21.70 5.68 -11.13
N ASP A 109 -22.74 6.44 -11.51
CA ASP A 109 -22.62 7.58 -12.44
C ASP A 109 -21.88 8.78 -11.85
N TYR A 110 -21.83 8.87 -10.52
CA TYR A 110 -21.23 10.02 -9.80
C TYR A 110 -19.80 9.77 -9.37
N MET A 111 -19.38 8.51 -9.35
CA MET A 111 -18.01 8.14 -9.04
C MET A 111 -17.46 7.21 -10.09
N HIS A 112 -16.57 7.77 -10.90
CA HIS A 112 -15.67 6.99 -11.72
C HIS A 112 -14.63 6.34 -10.81
N LEU A 113 -15.00 5.28 -10.09
CA LEU A 113 -13.99 4.42 -9.51
C LEU A 113 -13.20 3.83 -10.67
N SER A 114 -11.90 4.07 -10.69
CA SER A 114 -10.97 3.36 -11.57
C SER A 114 -11.00 1.83 -11.36
N ILE A 115 -11.85 1.34 -10.44
CA ILE A 115 -12.29 -0.03 -10.30
C ILE A 115 -13.18 -0.44 -11.50
N SER A 116 -12.66 -0.35 -12.72
CA SER A 116 -13.18 -1.15 -13.82
C SER A 116 -12.58 -2.55 -13.68
N TYR A 117 -13.27 -3.42 -12.92
CA TYR A 117 -12.97 -4.85 -12.76
C TYR A 117 -13.14 -5.68 -14.06
N LYS A 118 -13.35 -5.03 -15.22
CA LYS A 118 -13.65 -5.73 -16.48
C LYS A 118 -12.43 -6.24 -17.26
N GLY A 119 -11.19 -6.07 -16.79
CA GLY A 119 -9.99 -6.53 -17.50
C GLY A 119 -8.99 -7.27 -16.62
N ILE A 120 -8.36 -8.33 -17.14
CA ILE A 120 -7.25 -9.05 -16.48
C ILE A 120 -6.06 -8.10 -16.22
N LEU A 121 -5.88 -7.09 -17.07
CA LEU A 121 -4.83 -6.06 -16.97
C LEU A 121 -5.19 -4.87 -16.05
N THR A 122 -6.46 -4.66 -15.69
CA THR A 122 -6.88 -3.57 -14.77
C THR A 122 -7.04 -4.03 -13.32
N LYS A 123 -6.79 -5.32 -13.03
CA LYS A 123 -6.93 -5.91 -11.68
C LYS A 123 -5.84 -5.50 -10.69
N ILE A 124 -4.81 -4.79 -11.15
CA ILE A 124 -3.70 -4.34 -10.33
C ILE A 124 -3.75 -2.81 -10.26
N PRO A 125 -3.91 -2.18 -9.08
CA PRO A 125 -3.70 -0.76 -8.91
C PRO A 125 -2.22 -0.51 -9.16
N MET A 126 -1.91 -0.19 -10.42
CA MET A 126 -0.58 0.03 -10.93
C MET A 126 0.22 0.97 -10.02
N VAL A 127 -0.48 1.96 -9.44
CA VAL A 127 0.08 2.93 -8.47
C VAL A 127 0.53 2.25 -7.17
N GLY A 128 -0.29 1.38 -6.56
CA GLY A 128 0.07 0.71 -5.31
C GLY A 128 1.26 -0.23 -5.47
N ASN A 129 1.28 -0.98 -6.58
CA ASN A 129 2.39 -1.88 -6.89
C ASN A 129 3.67 -1.13 -7.31
N ALA A 130 3.57 0.09 -7.84
CA ALA A 130 4.74 0.89 -8.18
C ALA A 130 5.61 1.20 -6.95
N PHE A 131 5.01 1.48 -5.80
CA PHE A 131 5.77 1.72 -4.56
C PHE A 131 6.43 0.45 -4.03
N ILE A 132 5.75 -0.68 -4.08
CA ILE A 132 6.34 -1.97 -3.70
C ILE A 132 7.53 -2.28 -4.62
N LEU A 133 7.34 -2.15 -5.94
CA LEU A 133 8.41 -2.35 -6.91
C LEU A 133 9.60 -1.41 -6.64
N PHE A 134 9.33 -0.13 -6.37
CA PHE A 134 10.35 0.84 -5.99
C PHE A 134 11.16 0.38 -4.78
N TYR A 135 10.52 -0.01 -3.68
CA TYR A 135 11.24 -0.46 -2.48
C TYR A 135 11.97 -1.79 -2.69
N VAL A 136 11.43 -2.70 -3.50
CA VAL A 136 12.14 -3.95 -3.88
C VAL A 136 13.40 -3.62 -4.68
N THR A 137 13.30 -2.77 -5.71
CA THR A 137 14.45 -2.37 -6.52
C THR A 137 15.50 -1.67 -5.68
N MET A 138 15.09 -0.75 -4.80
CA MET A 138 16.01 -0.05 -3.90
C MET A 138 16.66 -0.99 -2.88
N PHE A 139 15.90 -1.93 -2.31
CA PHE A 139 16.43 -2.92 -1.38
C PHE A 139 17.50 -3.79 -2.05
N LEU A 140 17.24 -4.28 -3.28
CA LEU A 140 18.22 -5.04 -4.05
C LEU A 140 19.46 -4.21 -4.38
N LEU A 141 19.29 -2.92 -4.68
CA LEU A 141 20.41 -2.01 -4.92
C LEU A 141 21.29 -1.85 -3.67
N TRP A 142 20.70 -1.61 -2.50
CA TRP A 142 21.46 -1.52 -1.24
C TRP A 142 22.12 -2.84 -0.86
N LEU A 143 21.44 -3.96 -1.09
CA LEU A 143 21.99 -5.29 -0.87
C LEU A 143 23.19 -5.55 -1.78
N TYR A 144 23.10 -5.17 -3.05
CA TYR A 144 24.23 -5.25 -3.98
C TYR A 144 25.41 -4.40 -3.51
N LEU A 145 25.18 -3.15 -3.10
CA LEU A 145 26.23 -2.27 -2.57
C LEU A 145 26.88 -2.80 -1.29
N LEU A 146 26.15 -3.56 -0.48
CA LEU A 146 26.69 -4.21 0.72
C LEU A 146 27.61 -5.38 0.37
N VAL A 147 27.28 -6.15 -0.67
CA VAL A 147 27.96 -7.42 -1.01
C VAL A 147 29.08 -7.24 -2.03
N ALA A 148 28.97 -6.30 -2.98
CA ALA A 148 29.98 -6.04 -4.02
C ALA A 148 31.43 -5.92 -3.49
N PRO A 149 31.70 -5.21 -2.38
CA PRO A 149 33.04 -5.07 -1.81
C PRO A 149 33.60 -6.38 -1.21
N LEU A 150 32.73 -7.33 -0.86
CA LEU A 150 33.13 -8.67 -0.38
C LEU A 150 33.49 -9.60 -1.54
N MET A 151 32.88 -9.38 -2.72
CA MET A 151 33.16 -10.16 -3.92
C MET A 151 34.49 -9.76 -4.57
N ASP A 152 34.83 -8.47 -4.52
CA ASP A 152 36.06 -7.91 -5.12
C ASP A 152 37.34 -8.26 -4.32
N LYS A 153 37.20 -8.84 -3.11
CA LYS A 153 38.31 -9.28 -2.25
C LYS A 153 38.69 -10.76 -2.42
N ARG A 154 38.12 -11.46 -3.40
CA ARG A 154 38.49 -12.83 -3.79
C ARG A 154 39.20 -12.82 -5.14
#